data_AF-A0AA47N397-F1
#
_entry.id   AF-A0AA47N397-F1
#
_cell.length_a   1.000
_cell.length_b   1.000
_cell.length_c   1.000
_cell.angle_alpha   90.00
_cell.angle_beta   90.00
_cell.angle_gamma   90.00
#
_symmetry.space_group_name_H-M   'P 1'
#
loop_
_entity.id
_entity.type
_entity.pdbx_description
1 polymer ?
#
loop_
_entity_poly.entity_id
_entity_poly.type
_entity_poly.pdbx_seq_one_letter_code
_entity_poly.pdbx_strand_id
1 'polypeptide(L)'
;MHILTSCITLWYGTCTVSCHKTLQRIVKAAERIIGVSLPPLLDIYNTSLTSKAIRIAGDPTHPSHSIFSLLPSGRRLRSLRARTSRLKDSFFHQAVRRLNSLPALPLLLPLPPATDSNLAPTRLPPSI
;
A
#
# COMPACT_ATOMS: atom_id res chain seq x y z
N MET A 1 17.81 -10.55 2.09
CA MET A 1 17.90 -9.59 3.23
C MET A 1 16.49 -9.05 3.56
N HIS A 2 15.59 -9.86 4.15
CA HIS A 2 14.14 -9.57 4.12
C HIS A 2 13.41 -9.52 5.47
N ILE A 3 14.03 -9.94 6.57
CA ILE A 3 13.32 -10.07 7.86
C ILE A 3 13.17 -8.70 8.54
N LEU A 4 14.25 -7.93 8.64
CA LEU A 4 14.26 -6.58 9.25
C LEU A 4 13.40 -5.58 8.45
N THR A 5 13.47 -5.66 7.13
CA THR A 5 12.72 -4.79 6.20
C THR A 5 11.24 -5.15 6.17
N SER A 6 10.86 -6.39 6.47
CA SER A 6 9.45 -6.78 6.60
C SER A 6 8.85 -6.31 7.93
N CYS A 7 9.61 -6.43 9.03
CA CYS A 7 9.08 -6.12 10.37
C CYS A 7 8.88 -4.61 10.60
N ILE A 8 9.64 -3.73 9.94
CA ILE A 8 9.46 -2.26 10.03
C ILE A 8 8.03 -1.82 9.70
N THR A 9 7.35 -2.50 8.79
CA THR A 9 5.95 -2.17 8.42
C THR A 9 4.96 -2.40 9.55
N LEU A 10 5.31 -3.22 10.55
CA LEU A 10 4.44 -3.59 11.66
C LEU A 10 4.63 -2.66 12.86
N TRP A 11 5.88 -2.36 13.21
CA TRP A 11 6.18 -1.57 14.40
C TRP A 11 6.28 -0.06 14.14
N TYR A 12 6.66 0.38 12.93
CA TYR A 12 6.87 1.80 12.64
C TYR A 12 5.60 2.63 12.83
N GLY A 13 4.43 2.12 12.42
CA GLY A 13 3.16 2.82 12.65
C GLY A 13 2.78 2.90 14.13
N THR A 14 3.15 1.89 14.93
CA THR A 14 2.80 1.83 16.36
C THR A 14 3.74 2.62 17.26
N CYS A 15 4.88 3.09 16.75
CA CYS A 15 5.87 3.80 17.52
C CYS A 15 5.45 5.24 17.84
N THR A 16 5.79 5.68 19.04
CA THR A 16 5.60 7.08 19.44
C THR A 16 6.61 7.99 18.75
N VAL A 17 6.31 9.28 18.67
CA VAL A 17 7.22 10.30 18.08
C VAL A 17 8.59 10.30 18.77
N SER A 18 8.65 10.06 20.07
CA SER A 18 9.91 9.94 20.82
C SER A 18 10.73 8.73 20.36
N CYS A 19 10.09 7.59 20.13
CA CYS A 19 10.75 6.40 19.60
C CYS A 19 11.36 6.67 18.21
N HIS A 20 10.62 7.30 17.29
CA HIS A 20 11.13 7.66 15.97
C HIS A 20 12.37 8.56 16.04
N LYS A 21 12.35 9.58 16.92
CA LYS A 21 13.49 10.48 17.12
C LYS A 21 14.72 9.73 17.61
N THR A 22 14.55 8.82 18.56
CA THR A 22 15.65 8.00 19.07
C THR A 22 16.24 7.11 17.98
N LEU A 23 15.40 6.41 17.21
CA LEU A 23 15.85 5.57 16.11
C LEU A 23 16.57 6.38 15.02
N GLN A 24 16.06 7.56 14.69
CA GLN A 24 16.73 8.44 13.73
C GLN A 24 18.10 8.91 14.22
N ARG A 25 18.27 9.15 15.52
CA ARG A 25 19.61 9.45 16.10
C ARG A 25 20.57 8.28 15.96
N ILE A 26 20.09 7.05 16.17
CA ILE A 26 20.90 5.84 15.99
C ILE A 26 21.34 5.71 14.53
N VAL A 27 20.44 5.93 13.58
CA VAL A 27 20.77 5.94 12.13
C VAL A 27 21.84 7.00 11.84
N LYS A 28 21.67 8.23 12.34
CA LYS A 28 22.67 9.31 12.17
C LYS A 28 24.03 9.00 12.79
N ALA A 29 24.05 8.33 13.93
CA ALA A 29 25.31 7.89 14.53
C ALA A 29 25.99 6.83 13.65
N ALA A 30 25.23 5.88 13.10
CA ALA A 30 25.75 4.90 12.16
C ALA A 30 26.27 5.54 10.86
N GLU A 31 25.55 6.53 10.31
CA GLU A 31 26.02 7.35 9.16
C GLU A 31 27.38 7.95 9.42
N ARG A 32 27.55 8.55 10.61
CA ARG A 32 28.80 9.20 10.99
C ARG A 32 29.96 8.21 11.17
N ILE A 33 29.68 6.99 11.63
CA ILE A 33 30.69 5.94 11.80
C ILE A 33 31.12 5.37 10.45
N ILE A 34 30.17 5.07 9.58
CA ILE A 34 30.41 4.41 8.29
C ILE A 34 30.89 5.42 7.24
N GLY A 35 30.60 6.72 7.43
CA GLY A 35 30.96 7.78 6.49
C GLY A 35 30.11 7.80 5.21
N VAL A 36 29.01 7.04 5.19
CA VAL A 36 28.07 6.94 4.05
C VAL A 36 26.70 7.43 4.50
N SER A 37 26.01 8.17 3.63
CA SER A 37 24.63 8.57 3.88
C SER A 37 23.72 7.35 3.88
N LEU A 38 23.00 7.13 4.98
CA LEU A 38 22.01 6.09 5.11
C LEU A 38 20.63 6.65 4.76
N PRO A 39 19.75 5.83 4.17
CA PRO A 39 18.38 6.25 3.93
C PRO A 39 17.69 6.54 5.27
N PRO A 40 16.92 7.65 5.37
CA PRO A 40 16.09 7.94 6.52
C PRO A 40 15.15 6.77 6.84
N LEU A 41 14.88 6.55 8.12
CA LEU A 41 13.99 5.47 8.58
C LEU A 41 12.61 5.53 7.91
N LEU A 42 12.10 6.74 7.65
CA LEU A 42 10.84 6.97 6.97
C LEU A 42 10.85 6.42 5.53
N ASP A 43 11.97 6.54 4.83
CA ASP A 43 12.10 6.09 3.43
C ASP A 43 12.20 4.58 3.35
N ILE A 44 12.93 3.96 4.29
CA ILE A 44 12.96 2.51 4.45
C ILE A 44 11.54 1.99 4.72
N TYR A 45 10.81 2.64 5.63
CA TYR A 45 9.42 2.32 5.93
C TYR A 45 8.52 2.46 4.69
N ASN A 46 8.56 3.59 3.98
CA ASN A 46 7.73 3.83 2.80
C ASN A 46 8.03 2.84 1.67
N THR A 47 9.30 2.54 1.43
CA THR A 47 9.73 1.59 0.40
C THR A 47 9.22 0.18 0.71
N SER A 48 9.36 -0.23 1.97
CA SER A 48 8.89 -1.55 2.45
C SER A 48 7.37 -1.65 2.39
N LEU A 49 6.68 -0.60 2.85
CA LEU A 49 5.22 -0.50 2.86
C LEU A 49 4.66 -0.59 1.43
N THR A 50 5.25 0.17 0.51
CA THR A 50 4.85 0.18 -0.90
C THR A 50 5.09 -1.17 -1.56
N SER A 51 6.28 -1.74 -1.41
CA SER A 51 6.62 -3.05 -1.99
C SER A 51 5.68 -4.16 -1.50
N LYS A 52 5.34 -4.16 -0.21
CA LYS A 52 4.44 -5.16 0.37
C LYS A 52 2.99 -4.97 -0.07
N ALA A 53 2.53 -3.72 -0.13
CA ALA A 53 1.19 -3.38 -0.60
C ALA A 53 1.01 -3.80 -2.07
N ILE A 54 1.99 -3.49 -2.91
CA ILE A 54 2.05 -3.90 -4.31
C ILE A 54 1.96 -5.42 -4.44
N ARG A 55 2.74 -6.17 -3.65
CA ARG A 55 2.74 -7.63 -3.71
C ARG A 55 1.37 -8.23 -3.34
N ILE A 56 0.72 -7.71 -2.29
CA ILE A 56 -0.62 -8.14 -1.90
C ILE A 56 -1.64 -7.79 -2.97
N ALA A 57 -1.52 -6.59 -3.52
CA ALA A 57 -2.46 -6.07 -4.50
C ALA A 57 -2.28 -6.71 -5.89
N GLY A 58 -1.11 -7.27 -6.18
CA GLY A 58 -0.83 -8.08 -7.37
C GLY A 58 -1.16 -9.57 -7.24
N ASP A 59 -1.51 -10.05 -6.04
CA ASP A 59 -1.86 -11.45 -5.77
C ASP A 59 -3.37 -11.60 -5.54
N PRO A 60 -4.15 -12.09 -6.52
CA PRO A 60 -5.59 -12.30 -6.39
C PRO A 60 -5.98 -13.35 -5.35
N THR A 61 -5.06 -14.26 -5.00
CA THR A 61 -5.32 -15.33 -4.03
C THR A 61 -5.17 -14.85 -2.58
N HIS A 62 -4.61 -13.65 -2.39
CA HIS A 62 -4.37 -13.11 -1.06
C HIS A 62 -5.68 -12.69 -0.38
N PRO A 63 -5.94 -13.07 0.89
CA PRO A 63 -7.21 -12.77 1.57
C PRO A 63 -7.48 -11.26 1.72
N SER A 64 -6.43 -10.45 1.81
CA SER A 64 -6.52 -8.99 1.89
C SER A 64 -6.43 -8.28 0.54
N HIS A 65 -6.46 -9.00 -0.59
CA HIS A 65 -6.42 -8.41 -1.93
C HIS A 65 -7.57 -7.40 -2.16
N SER A 66 -8.76 -7.72 -1.65
CA SER A 66 -9.97 -6.88 -1.76
C SER A 66 -9.81 -5.48 -1.16
N ILE A 67 -8.90 -5.30 -0.20
CA ILE A 67 -8.59 -4.00 0.42
C ILE A 67 -7.86 -3.08 -0.56
N PHE A 68 -7.09 -3.67 -1.48
CA PHE A 68 -6.33 -2.97 -2.52
C PHE A 68 -7.06 -2.95 -3.87
N SER A 69 -8.39 -3.02 -3.87
CA SER A 69 -9.20 -2.86 -5.08
C SER A 69 -9.13 -1.43 -5.61
N LEU A 70 -8.86 -1.29 -6.90
CA LEU A 70 -8.94 -0.02 -7.63
C LEU A 70 -10.41 0.43 -7.78
N LEU A 71 -10.64 1.74 -7.78
CA LEU A 71 -11.91 2.31 -8.23
C LEU A 71 -12.09 2.08 -9.74
N PRO A 72 -13.32 2.18 -10.27
CA PRO A 72 -13.58 2.03 -11.71
C PRO A 72 -12.73 2.92 -12.62
N SER A 73 -12.23 4.05 -12.10
CA SER A 73 -11.31 4.94 -12.83
C SER A 73 -9.89 4.38 -13.01
N GLY A 74 -9.54 3.26 -12.37
CA GLY A 74 -8.22 2.63 -12.44
C GLY A 74 -7.09 3.43 -11.77
N ARG A 75 -7.36 4.63 -11.26
CA ARG A 75 -6.31 5.57 -10.81
C ARG A 75 -6.06 5.57 -9.31
N ARG A 76 -7.04 5.16 -8.52
CA ARG A 76 -7.01 5.26 -7.05
C ARG A 76 -7.56 4.00 -6.40
N LEU A 77 -7.05 3.68 -5.22
CA LEU A 77 -7.57 2.64 -4.33
C LEU A 77 -8.72 3.18 -3.48
N ARG A 78 -9.60 2.29 -3.05
CA ARG A 78 -10.70 2.63 -2.14
C ARG A 78 -10.15 3.05 -0.77
N SER A 79 -10.36 4.31 -0.38
CA SER A 79 -9.93 4.82 0.92
C SER A 79 -10.60 4.08 2.08
N LEU A 80 -9.81 3.66 3.06
CA LEU A 80 -10.31 3.05 4.29
C LEU A 80 -10.72 4.13 5.29
N ARG A 81 -11.86 3.96 5.95
CA ARG A 81 -12.27 4.85 7.05
C ARG A 81 -11.65 4.35 8.36
N ALA A 82 -10.92 5.21 9.08
CA ALA A 82 -10.39 4.90 10.40
C ALA A 82 -10.81 5.93 11.44
N ARG A 83 -11.39 5.45 12.55
CA ARG A 83 -11.85 6.27 13.68
C ARG A 83 -10.83 6.35 14.81
N THR A 84 -9.94 5.36 14.93
CA THR A 84 -8.91 5.27 15.98
C THR A 84 -7.52 5.49 15.40
N SER A 85 -6.58 5.99 16.21
CA SER A 85 -5.15 6.06 15.86
C SER A 85 -4.62 4.69 15.48
N ARG A 86 -4.87 3.67 16.33
CA ARG A 86 -4.44 2.28 16.07
C ARG A 86 -4.76 1.78 14.67
N LEU A 87 -5.97 2.04 14.15
CA LEU A 87 -6.33 1.63 12.79
C LEU A 87 -5.67 2.53 11.74
N LYS A 88 -5.58 3.85 11.95
CA LYS A 88 -4.86 4.77 11.06
C LYS A 88 -3.39 4.39 10.91
N ASP A 89 -2.79 3.87 11.97
CA ASP A 89 -1.38 3.53 12.05
C ASP A 89 -1.09 2.08 11.62
N SER A 90 -2.14 1.31 11.32
CA SER A 90 -2.01 -0.05 10.82
C SER A 90 -1.46 -0.08 9.39
N PHE A 91 -0.82 -1.21 9.05
CA PHE A 91 -0.27 -1.48 7.73
C PHE A 91 -1.26 -1.16 6.59
N PHE A 92 -2.46 -1.73 6.61
CA PHE A 92 -3.42 -1.59 5.52
C PHE A 92 -3.86 -0.15 5.29
N HIS A 93 -4.06 0.61 6.36
CA HIS A 93 -4.50 1.99 6.28
C HIS A 93 -3.41 2.90 5.72
N GLN A 94 -2.18 2.74 6.23
CA GLN A 94 -1.01 3.47 5.74
C GLN A 94 -0.66 3.09 4.30
N ALA A 95 -0.76 1.81 3.94
CA ALA A 95 -0.48 1.31 2.59
C ALA A 95 -1.44 1.91 1.56
N VAL A 96 -2.75 1.85 1.81
CA VAL A 96 -3.77 2.45 0.92
C VAL A 96 -3.56 3.95 0.77
N ARG A 97 -3.30 4.66 1.88
CA ARG A 97 -3.05 6.10 1.85
C ARG A 97 -1.78 6.44 1.08
N ARG A 98 -0.71 5.67 1.25
CA ARG A 98 0.54 5.88 0.52
C ARG A 98 0.38 5.66 -0.96
N LEU A 99 -0.21 4.54 -1.36
CA LEU A 99 -0.47 4.26 -2.78
C LEU A 99 -1.36 5.36 -3.39
N ASN A 100 -2.41 5.81 -2.70
CA ASN A 100 -3.25 6.92 -3.18
C ASN A 100 -2.56 8.29 -3.28
N SER A 101 -1.42 8.49 -2.59
CA SER A 101 -0.64 9.73 -2.67
C SER A 101 0.38 9.74 -3.81
N LEU A 102 0.59 8.61 -4.49
CA LEU A 102 1.49 8.52 -5.63
C LEU A 102 0.80 9.08 -6.89
N PRO A 103 1.48 9.93 -7.69
CA PRO A 103 0.89 10.58 -8.87
C PRO A 103 0.45 9.59 -9.96
N ALA A 104 1.12 8.45 -10.04
CA ALA A 104 0.69 7.26 -10.74
C ALA A 104 0.76 6.10 -9.74
N LEU A 105 -0.34 5.36 -9.56
CA LEU A 105 -0.22 4.05 -8.95
C LEU A 105 0.76 3.25 -9.80
N PRO A 106 1.73 2.56 -9.19
CA PRO A 106 2.68 1.78 -9.97
C PRO A 106 1.86 0.84 -10.87
N LEU A 107 2.10 0.92 -12.18
CA LEU A 107 1.32 0.27 -13.26
C LEU A 107 1.40 -1.27 -13.26
N LEU A 108 1.90 -1.86 -12.17
CA LEU A 108 2.07 -3.29 -11.96
C LEU A 108 0.89 -3.95 -11.23
N LEU A 109 -0.12 -3.17 -10.86
CA LEU A 109 -1.37 -3.76 -10.40
C LEU A 109 -1.99 -4.43 -11.63
N PRO A 110 -2.27 -5.75 -11.59
CA PRO A 110 -2.94 -6.43 -12.69
C PRO A 110 -4.19 -5.62 -12.99
N LEU A 111 -4.25 -5.04 -14.18
CA LEU A 111 -5.43 -4.35 -14.66
C LEU A 111 -6.59 -5.35 -14.46
N PRO A 112 -7.68 -4.99 -13.76
CA PRO A 112 -8.84 -5.86 -13.75
C PRO A 112 -9.19 -6.15 -15.22
N PRO A 113 -9.41 -7.42 -15.60
CA PRO A 113 -9.82 -7.73 -16.96
C PRO A 113 -11.05 -6.88 -17.25
N ALA A 114 -11.02 -6.15 -18.37
CA ALA A 114 -12.13 -5.33 -18.80
C ALA A 114 -13.39 -6.21 -18.75
N THR A 115 -14.33 -5.86 -17.88
CA THR A 115 -15.64 -6.48 -17.91
C THR A 115 -16.24 -6.08 -19.25
N ASP A 116 -16.25 -7.00 -20.21
CA ASP A 116 -16.94 -6.85 -21.49
C ASP A 116 -18.41 -6.57 -21.22
N SER A 117 -18.75 -5.29 -21.20
CA SER A 117 -20.11 -4.79 -21.26
C SER A 117 -20.65 -5.00 -22.67
N ASN A 118 -21.06 -6.23 -23.00
CA ASN A 118 -21.90 -6.52 -24.16
C ASN A 118 -22.73 -7.78 -23.93
N LEU A 119 -23.80 -7.65 -23.14
CA LEU A 119 -24.96 -8.53 -23.26
C LEU A 119 -26.10 -7.70 -23.85
N ALA A 120 -26.34 -7.93 -25.14
CA ALA A 120 -27.39 -7.29 -25.93
C ALA A 120 -28.79 -7.52 -25.31
N PRO A 121 -29.73 -6.57 -25.48
CA PRO A 121 -31.10 -6.75 -25.01
C PRO A 121 -31.80 -7.80 -25.87
N THR A 122 -32.33 -8.83 -25.22
CA THR A 122 -33.15 -9.89 -25.80
C THR A 122 -34.35 -9.27 -26.53
N ARG A 123 -34.31 -9.22 -27.86
CA ARG A 123 -35.48 -8.97 -28.71
C ARG A 123 -36.41 -10.18 -28.61
N LEU A 124 -37.59 -9.98 -28.03
CA LEU A 124 -38.73 -10.89 -28.24
C LEU A 124 -39.22 -10.75 -29.70
N PRO A 125 -39.53 -11.84 -30.41
CA PRO A 125 -40.30 -11.77 -31.65
C PRO A 125 -41.81 -11.61 -31.34
N PRO A 126 -42.59 -10.98 -32.23
CA PRO A 126 -44.03 -10.90 -32.09
C PRO A 126 -44.68 -12.24 -32.47
N SER A 127 -45.62 -12.69 -31.64
CA SER A 127 -46.52 -13.79 -32.00
C SER A 127 -47.57 -13.29 -33.00
N ILE A 128 -47.77 -14.07 -34.06
CA ILE A 128 -48.90 -13.99 -35.00
C ILE A 128 -50.18 -14.46 -34.31
#